data_AF-A0A350AP61-F1
#
_entry.id   AF-A0A350AP61-F1
#
_cell.length_a   1.000
_cell.length_b   1.000
_cell.length_c   1.000
_cell.angle_alpha   90.00
_cell.angle_beta   90.00
_cell.angle_gamma   90.00
#
_symmetry.space_group_name_H-M   'P 1'
#
loop_
_entity.id
_entity.type
_entity.pdbx_description
1 polymer ?
#
loop_
_entity_poly.entity_id
_entity_poly.type
_entity_poly.pdbx_seq_one_letter_code
_entity_poly.pdbx_strand_id
1 'polypeptide(L)'
;MEDRQNKIKVVTMALFIVANLIAFKLFPTEGRFQDISALIVFFVITPVLFNKFILKKDFSLFGLVVGDWKNGLVWAGLSLLMSFLIFYIIFHYTSFLDNYIISRRIAEDFLYFVYYELVLVLSLSFIYEFFFRGFVMFQFLRFLGYGAVLLQFLIFVVLIWFSPDFSWNFIPYIIFFPFAGLVAFKSNSIIYSLVAQSFFIFIVDVIFIRFAF
;
A
#
# COMPACT_ATOMS: atom_id res chain seq x y z
N MET A 1 29.27 20.58 -1.44
CA MET A 1 29.01 19.81 -2.68
C MET A 1 28.00 18.68 -2.44
N GLU A 2 28.07 17.99 -1.31
CA GLU A 2 27.14 16.90 -0.94
C GLU A 2 25.66 17.34 -0.82
N ASP A 3 25.38 18.50 -0.22
CA ASP A 3 24.01 19.05 -0.11
C ASP A 3 23.36 19.29 -1.48
N ARG A 4 24.13 19.80 -2.45
CA ARG A 4 23.63 20.03 -3.82
C ARG A 4 23.28 18.71 -4.52
N GLN A 5 24.10 17.68 -4.36
CA GLN A 5 23.81 16.35 -4.92
C GLN A 5 22.59 15.69 -4.26
N ASN A 6 22.43 15.90 -2.95
CA ASN A 6 21.28 15.42 -2.19
C ASN A 6 19.97 16.08 -2.67
N LYS A 7 19.98 17.40 -2.86
CA LYS A 7 18.85 18.15 -3.41
C LYS A 7 18.48 17.66 -4.82
N ILE A 8 19.45 17.49 -5.70
CA ILE A 8 19.21 16.96 -7.06
C ILE A 8 18.54 15.58 -6.98
N LYS A 9 19.05 14.66 -6.16
CA LYS A 9 18.46 13.32 -6.00
C LYS A 9 17.00 13.39 -5.52
N VAL A 10 16.71 14.20 -4.50
CA VAL A 10 15.33 14.36 -3.98
C VAL A 10 14.40 14.89 -5.07
N VAL A 11 14.81 15.92 -5.81
CA VAL A 11 14.02 16.48 -6.90
C VAL A 11 13.81 15.46 -8.01
N THR A 12 14.85 14.73 -8.42
CA THR A 12 14.72 13.69 -9.46
C THR A 12 13.75 12.57 -9.03
N MET A 13 13.79 12.13 -7.77
CA MET A 13 12.85 11.12 -7.25
C MET A 13 11.43 11.66 -7.19
N ALA A 14 11.23 12.90 -6.73
CA ALA A 14 9.91 13.51 -6.67
C ALA A 14 9.30 13.69 -8.07
N LEU A 15 10.09 14.17 -9.03
CA LEU A 15 9.67 14.30 -10.43
C LEU A 15 9.32 12.94 -11.03
N PHE A 16 10.11 11.89 -10.76
CA PHE A 16 9.79 10.54 -11.22
C PHE A 16 8.47 10.04 -10.63
N ILE A 17 8.24 10.18 -9.32
CA ILE A 17 7.00 9.73 -8.67
C ILE A 17 5.80 10.45 -9.30
N VAL A 18 5.85 11.77 -9.42
CA VAL A 18 4.76 12.56 -10.02
C VAL A 18 4.52 12.14 -11.47
N ALA A 19 5.57 12.05 -12.29
CA ALA A 19 5.45 11.65 -13.68
C ALA A 19 4.89 10.22 -13.82
N ASN A 20 5.33 9.29 -12.97
CA ASN A 20 4.88 7.90 -12.98
C ASN A 20 3.41 7.77 -12.59
N LEU A 21 2.94 8.53 -11.60
CA LEU A 21 1.53 8.55 -11.19
C LEU A 21 0.63 9.21 -12.24
N ILE A 22 1.09 10.30 -12.87
CA ILE A 22 0.39 10.93 -14.00
C ILE A 22 0.31 9.94 -15.18
N ALA A 23 1.43 9.30 -15.52
CA ALA A 23 1.46 8.33 -16.60
C ALA A 23 0.54 7.13 -16.32
N PHE A 24 0.56 6.58 -15.10
CA PHE A 24 -0.37 5.53 -14.68
C PHE A 24 -1.84 5.95 -14.86
N LYS A 25 -2.18 7.17 -14.43
CA LYS A 25 -3.55 7.69 -14.51
C LYS A 25 -4.03 7.95 -15.93
N LEU A 26 -3.13 8.39 -16.81
CA LEU A 26 -3.43 8.67 -18.22
C LEU A 26 -3.34 7.42 -19.10
N PHE A 27 -2.78 6.31 -18.59
CA PHE A 27 -2.61 5.09 -19.35
C PHE A 27 -3.97 4.44 -19.59
N PRO A 28 -4.44 4.35 -20.85
CA PRO A 28 -5.72 3.75 -21.14
C PRO A 28 -5.65 2.26 -20.87
N THR A 29 -6.63 1.75 -20.14
CA THR A 29 -6.77 0.34 -19.80
C THR A 29 -8.19 -0.11 -20.11
N GLU A 30 -8.30 -1.25 -20.76
CA GLU A 30 -9.57 -1.89 -21.08
C GLU A 30 -9.67 -3.23 -20.34
N GLY A 31 -10.37 -3.19 -19.20
CA GLY A 31 -10.69 -4.36 -18.39
C GLY A 31 -9.58 -4.80 -17.43
N ARG A 32 -9.96 -5.74 -16.55
CA ARG A 32 -9.19 -6.11 -15.34
C ARG A 32 -7.76 -6.57 -15.60
N PHE A 33 -7.52 -7.28 -16.70
CA PHE A 33 -6.17 -7.76 -17.01
C PHE A 33 -5.22 -6.60 -17.32
N GLN A 34 -5.69 -5.60 -18.07
CA GLN A 34 -4.91 -4.42 -18.39
C GLN A 34 -4.70 -3.55 -17.15
N ASP A 35 -5.71 -3.43 -16.28
CA ASP A 35 -5.60 -2.70 -14.99
C ASP A 35 -4.50 -3.29 -14.10
N ILE A 36 -4.50 -4.62 -13.91
CA ILE A 36 -3.49 -5.31 -13.12
C ILE A 36 -2.11 -5.18 -13.76
N SER A 37 -2.03 -5.30 -15.09
CA SER A 37 -0.78 -5.15 -15.83
C SER A 37 -0.21 -3.73 -15.67
N ALA A 38 -1.05 -2.70 -15.77
CA ALA A 38 -0.66 -1.32 -15.55
C ALA A 38 -0.17 -1.11 -14.11
N LEU A 39 -0.86 -1.66 -13.10
CA LEU A 39 -0.39 -1.61 -11.72
C LEU A 39 1.01 -2.23 -11.58
N ILE A 40 1.24 -3.43 -12.10
CA ILE A 40 2.56 -4.08 -12.04
C ILE A 40 3.62 -3.24 -12.76
N VAL A 41 3.32 -2.75 -13.96
CA VAL A 41 4.27 -1.95 -14.76
C VAL A 41 4.64 -0.68 -14.03
N PHE A 42 3.66 0.12 -13.60
CA PHE A 42 3.92 1.44 -13.04
C PHE A 42 4.39 1.39 -11.57
N PHE A 43 3.98 0.39 -10.80
CA PHE A 43 4.21 0.38 -9.34
C PHE A 43 5.31 -0.61 -8.94
N VAL A 44 5.72 -1.51 -9.84
CA VAL A 44 6.83 -2.44 -9.60
C VAL A 44 7.92 -2.25 -10.64
N ILE A 45 7.62 -2.43 -11.93
CA ILE A 45 8.64 -2.47 -12.98
C ILE A 45 9.33 -1.12 -13.17
N THR A 46 8.61 -0.02 -13.38
CA THR A 46 9.23 1.30 -13.58
C THR A 46 10.04 1.77 -12.36
N PRO A 47 9.60 1.62 -11.10
CA PRO A 47 10.45 1.92 -9.93
C PRO A 47 11.73 1.10 -9.87
N VAL A 48 11.65 -0.20 -10.19
CA VAL A 48 12.81 -1.10 -10.26
C VAL A 48 13.81 -0.62 -11.32
N LEU A 49 13.32 -0.30 -12.52
CA LEU A 49 14.16 0.22 -13.62
C LEU A 49 14.77 1.58 -13.26
N PHE A 50 13.98 2.48 -12.69
CA PHE A 50 14.43 3.80 -12.24
C PHE A 50 15.53 3.67 -11.18
N ASN A 51 15.34 2.81 -10.17
CA ASN A 51 16.33 2.59 -9.13
C ASN A 51 17.65 2.01 -9.70
N LYS A 52 17.54 1.03 -10.62
CA LYS A 52 18.70 0.37 -11.22
C LYS A 52 19.48 1.30 -12.15
N PHE A 53 18.81 2.00 -13.06
CA PHE A 53 19.48 2.73 -14.14
C PHE A 53 19.77 4.20 -13.80
N ILE A 54 18.88 4.86 -13.05
CA ILE A 54 19.00 6.29 -12.74
C ILE A 54 19.62 6.51 -11.37
N LEU A 55 19.10 5.85 -10.33
CA LEU A 55 19.65 6.00 -8.98
C LEU A 55 20.92 5.19 -8.75
N LYS A 56 21.13 4.12 -9.53
CA LYS A 56 22.25 3.17 -9.42
C LYS A 56 22.41 2.63 -7.99
N LYS A 57 21.28 2.28 -7.36
CA LYS A 57 21.25 1.72 -6.01
C LYS A 57 20.80 0.26 -6.03
N ASP A 58 21.16 -0.47 -4.99
CA ASP A 58 20.77 -1.86 -4.81
C ASP A 58 19.28 -2.02 -4.48
N PHE A 59 18.76 -3.23 -4.76
CA PHE A 59 17.37 -3.60 -4.48
C PHE A 59 17.09 -3.84 -2.99
N SER A 60 18.13 -3.92 -2.15
CA SER A 60 17.99 -4.04 -0.69
C SER A 60 17.23 -2.86 -0.08
N LEU A 61 17.20 -1.72 -0.77
CA LEU A 61 16.52 -0.51 -0.30
C LEU A 61 14.99 -0.56 -0.40
N PHE A 62 14.42 -1.55 -1.07
CA PHE A 62 12.96 -1.73 -1.11
C PHE A 62 12.40 -2.39 0.16
N GLY A 63 13.24 -2.71 1.15
CA GLY A 63 12.80 -3.32 2.41
C GLY A 63 12.29 -4.76 2.27
N LEU A 64 12.66 -5.46 1.19
CA LEU A 64 12.44 -6.89 0.99
C LEU A 64 13.45 -7.73 1.81
N VAL A 65 13.62 -7.36 3.07
CA VAL A 65 14.50 -8.03 4.03
C VAL A 65 13.70 -8.33 5.30
N VAL A 66 14.16 -9.29 6.10
CA VAL A 66 13.50 -9.59 7.38
C VAL A 66 13.62 -8.44 8.38
N GLY A 67 14.66 -7.61 8.29
CA GLY A 67 14.82 -6.44 9.16
C GLY A 67 14.83 -6.78 10.66
N ASP A 68 14.30 -5.87 11.47
CA ASP A 68 14.10 -6.09 12.91
C ASP A 68 12.74 -6.73 13.17
N TRP A 69 12.75 -8.05 13.37
CA TRP A 69 11.54 -8.84 13.56
C TRP A 69 10.80 -8.54 14.87
N LYS A 70 11.51 -8.14 15.93
CA LYS A 70 10.87 -7.83 17.23
C LYS A 70 10.07 -6.55 17.09
N ASN A 71 10.68 -5.52 16.53
CA ASN A 71 9.99 -4.26 16.24
C ASN A 71 8.89 -4.48 15.19
N GLY A 72 9.13 -5.29 14.16
CA GLY A 72 8.11 -5.66 13.17
C GLY A 72 6.84 -6.22 13.80
N LEU A 73 6.96 -7.22 14.67
CA LEU A 73 5.81 -7.83 15.34
C LEU A 73 5.12 -6.88 16.33
N VAL A 74 5.88 -6.16 17.16
CA VAL A 74 5.30 -5.23 18.15
C VAL A 74 4.52 -4.11 17.46
N TRP A 75 5.14 -3.47 16.46
CA TRP A 75 4.48 -2.39 15.75
C TRP A 75 3.33 -2.90 14.88
N ALA A 76 3.45 -4.07 14.25
CA ALA A 76 2.33 -4.68 13.52
C ALA A 76 1.12 -4.93 14.44
N GLY A 77 1.33 -5.47 15.64
CA GLY A 77 0.26 -5.71 16.60
C GLY A 77 -0.40 -4.42 17.10
N LEU A 78 0.39 -3.40 17.44
CA LEU A 78 -0.14 -2.09 17.84
C LEU A 78 -0.90 -1.41 16.70
N SER A 79 -0.36 -1.47 15.49
CA SER A 79 -0.98 -0.94 14.28
C SER A 79 -2.31 -1.63 13.95
N LEU A 80 -2.38 -2.96 14.09
CA LEU A 80 -3.62 -3.72 13.94
C LEU A 80 -4.66 -3.29 14.97
N LEU A 81 -4.29 -3.21 16.25
CA LEU A 81 -5.19 -2.79 17.31
C LEU A 81 -5.79 -1.40 17.01
N MET A 82 -4.94 -0.43 16.67
CA MET A 82 -5.39 0.92 16.33
C MET A 82 -6.27 0.96 15.08
N SER A 83 -5.93 0.17 14.05
CA SER A 83 -6.71 0.10 12.81
C SER A 83 -8.10 -0.50 13.06
N PHE A 84 -8.20 -1.54 13.90
CA PHE A 84 -9.49 -2.11 14.29
C PHE A 84 -10.34 -1.15 15.11
N LEU A 85 -9.74 -0.35 15.99
CA LEU A 85 -10.47 0.70 16.72
C LEU A 85 -11.05 1.76 15.78
N ILE A 86 -10.26 2.20 14.79
CA ILE A 86 -10.73 3.16 13.77
C ILE A 86 -11.82 2.53 12.91
N PHE A 87 -11.61 1.29 12.48
CA PHE A 87 -12.59 0.55 11.70
C PHE A 87 -13.90 0.35 12.46
N TYR A 88 -13.85 0.03 13.75
CA TYR A 88 -15.04 -0.09 14.61
C TYR A 88 -15.88 1.21 14.60
N ILE A 89 -15.22 2.37 14.68
CA ILE A 89 -15.91 3.67 14.59
C ILE A 89 -16.55 3.82 13.21
N ILE A 90 -15.83 3.55 12.13
CA ILE A 90 -16.36 3.67 10.77
C ILE A 90 -17.55 2.71 10.56
N PHE A 91 -17.42 1.48 11.04
CA PHE A 91 -18.45 0.44 10.92
C PHE A 91 -19.77 0.84 11.60
N HIS A 92 -19.71 1.47 12.77
CA HIS A 92 -20.91 1.84 13.54
C HIS A 92 -21.48 3.22 13.22
N TYR A 93 -20.65 4.16 12.76
CA TYR A 93 -21.06 5.56 12.58
C TYR A 93 -21.15 6.00 11.11
N THR A 94 -20.97 5.08 10.16
CA THR A 94 -21.07 5.36 8.71
C THR A 94 -21.84 4.26 7.98
N SER A 95 -22.24 4.50 6.73
CA SER A 95 -22.91 3.52 5.87
C SER A 95 -21.95 2.53 5.22
N PHE A 96 -20.90 2.09 5.94
CA PHE A 96 -19.88 1.19 5.40
C PHE A 96 -20.49 -0.11 4.85
N LEU A 97 -21.38 -0.75 5.60
CA LEU A 97 -22.06 -2.00 5.21
C LEU A 97 -22.89 -1.85 3.91
N ASP A 98 -23.46 -0.67 3.66
CA ASP A 98 -24.33 -0.47 2.50
C ASP A 98 -23.53 -0.23 1.21
N ASN A 99 -22.27 0.17 1.32
CA ASN A 99 -21.48 0.66 0.19
C ASN A 99 -20.21 -0.15 -0.08
N TYR A 100 -19.76 -0.97 0.87
CA TYR A 100 -18.67 -1.91 0.66
C TYR A 100 -19.16 -3.07 -0.21
N ILE A 101 -18.43 -3.41 -1.28
CA ILE A 101 -18.91 -4.36 -2.28
C ILE A 101 -17.96 -5.56 -2.34
N ILE A 102 -18.46 -6.71 -1.89
CA ILE A 102 -17.88 -8.03 -2.13
C ILE A 102 -18.82 -8.83 -3.03
N SER A 103 -18.26 -9.55 -4.00
CA SER A 103 -19.07 -10.41 -4.88
C SER A 103 -19.71 -11.56 -4.09
N ARG A 104 -20.97 -11.88 -4.39
CA ARG A 104 -21.72 -12.96 -3.71
C ARG A 104 -20.99 -14.32 -3.72
N ARG A 105 -20.28 -14.64 -4.80
CA ARG A 105 -19.45 -15.86 -4.89
C ARG A 105 -18.35 -15.92 -3.83
N ILE A 106 -17.77 -14.78 -3.46
CA ILE A 106 -16.77 -14.67 -2.40
C ILE A 106 -17.44 -14.91 -1.03
N ALA A 107 -18.66 -14.41 -0.83
CA ALA A 107 -19.38 -14.60 0.44
C ALA A 107 -19.87 -16.04 0.67
N GLU A 108 -20.29 -16.74 -0.38
CA GLU A 108 -20.93 -18.06 -0.27
C GLU A 108 -19.97 -19.25 -0.36
N ASP A 109 -18.78 -19.09 -0.96
CA ASP A 109 -17.79 -20.16 -1.15
C ASP A 109 -16.49 -19.85 -0.40
N PHE A 110 -16.26 -20.58 0.69
CA PHE A 110 -15.07 -20.41 1.54
C PHE A 110 -13.75 -20.63 0.78
N LEU A 111 -13.68 -21.63 -0.12
CA LEU A 111 -12.44 -21.87 -0.87
C LEU A 111 -12.19 -20.73 -1.86
N TYR A 112 -13.25 -20.21 -2.47
CA TYR A 112 -13.15 -19.05 -3.36
C TYR A 112 -12.76 -17.77 -2.59
N PHE A 113 -13.27 -17.58 -1.37
CA PHE A 113 -12.85 -16.51 -0.47
C PHE A 113 -11.35 -16.58 -0.14
N VAL A 114 -10.86 -17.76 0.29
CA VAL A 114 -9.44 -17.95 0.59
C VAL A 114 -8.57 -17.69 -0.64
N TYR A 115 -8.99 -18.13 -1.82
CA TYR A 115 -8.30 -17.83 -3.07
C TYR A 115 -8.28 -16.33 -3.38
N TYR A 116 -9.42 -15.66 -3.24
CA TYR A 116 -9.54 -14.21 -3.45
C TYR A 116 -8.56 -13.44 -2.55
N GLU A 117 -8.51 -13.78 -1.27
CA GLU A 117 -7.64 -13.12 -0.28
C GLU A 117 -6.15 -13.37 -0.55
N LEU A 118 -5.77 -14.66 -0.68
CA LEU A 118 -4.36 -15.04 -0.80
C LEU A 118 -3.76 -14.70 -2.16
N VAL A 119 -4.57 -14.64 -3.22
CA VAL A 119 -4.07 -14.37 -4.58
C VAL A 119 -4.31 -12.92 -4.96
N LEU A 120 -5.53 -12.40 -4.87
CA LEU A 120 -5.83 -11.07 -5.37
C LEU A 120 -5.51 -9.98 -4.36
N VAL A 121 -6.04 -10.08 -3.13
CA VAL A 121 -5.84 -9.05 -2.09
C VAL A 121 -4.38 -8.98 -1.67
N LEU A 122 -3.73 -10.13 -1.46
CA LEU A 122 -2.31 -10.17 -1.12
C LEU A 122 -1.41 -9.62 -2.23
N SER A 123 -1.65 -9.97 -3.50
CA SER A 123 -0.86 -9.45 -4.62
C SER A 123 -1.03 -7.94 -4.78
N LEU A 124 -2.26 -7.43 -4.66
CA LEU A 124 -2.52 -6.00 -4.71
C LEU A 124 -1.85 -5.26 -3.54
N SER A 125 -1.97 -5.82 -2.33
CA SER A 125 -1.30 -5.30 -1.13
C SER A 125 0.21 -5.26 -1.32
N PHE A 126 0.81 -6.31 -1.90
CA PHE A 126 2.23 -6.36 -2.21
C PHE A 126 2.65 -5.27 -3.19
N ILE A 127 1.90 -5.03 -4.27
CA ILE A 127 2.20 -3.97 -5.24
C ILE A 127 2.21 -2.60 -4.55
N TYR A 128 1.22 -2.32 -3.71
CA TYR A 128 1.16 -1.07 -2.94
C TYR A 128 2.28 -0.96 -1.88
N GLU A 129 2.57 -2.04 -1.15
CA GLU A 129 3.70 -2.09 -0.20
C GLU A 129 5.02 -1.81 -0.91
N PHE A 130 5.24 -2.46 -2.04
CA PHE A 130 6.46 -2.32 -2.83
C PHE A 130 6.65 -0.88 -3.32
N PHE A 131 5.62 -0.26 -3.90
CA PHE A 131 5.72 1.11 -4.40
C PHE A 131 5.79 2.12 -3.27
N PHE A 132 4.83 2.13 -2.35
CA PHE A 132 4.72 3.23 -1.40
C PHE A 132 5.70 3.11 -0.23
N ARG A 133 5.92 1.91 0.31
CA ARG A 133 6.88 1.71 1.41
C ARG A 133 8.26 1.41 0.84
N GLY A 134 8.34 0.43 -0.06
CA GLY A 134 9.59 0.00 -0.67
C GLY A 134 10.29 1.12 -1.45
N PHE A 135 9.58 1.76 -2.38
CA PHE A 135 10.18 2.80 -3.22
C PHE A 135 10.03 4.19 -2.61
N VAL A 136 8.82 4.68 -2.39
CA VAL A 136 8.60 6.08 -1.96
C VAL A 136 9.14 6.32 -0.55
N MET A 137 8.72 5.53 0.44
CA MET A 137 9.10 5.79 1.83
C MET A 137 10.60 5.59 2.06
N PHE A 138 11.17 4.41 1.74
CA PHE A 138 12.57 4.12 2.06
C PHE A 138 13.57 5.00 1.30
N GLN A 139 13.24 5.45 0.08
CA GLN A 139 14.14 6.36 -0.64
C GLN A 139 14.16 7.76 -0.05
N PHE A 140 13.03 8.22 0.51
CA PHE A 140 12.93 9.51 1.18
C PHE A 140 13.32 9.44 2.66
N LEU A 141 13.45 8.24 3.23
CA LEU A 141 13.73 8.02 4.65
C LEU A 141 14.98 8.77 5.14
N ARG A 142 16.09 8.74 4.37
CA ARG A 142 17.33 9.43 4.78
C ARG A 142 17.20 10.95 4.82
N PHE A 143 16.19 11.52 4.15
CA PHE A 143 16.02 12.96 4.00
C PHE A 143 14.94 13.50 4.94
N LEU A 144 13.85 12.75 5.13
CA LEU A 144 12.68 13.19 5.88
C LEU A 144 12.48 12.44 7.20
N GLY A 145 13.19 11.34 7.45
CA GLY A 145 12.97 10.49 8.62
C GLY A 145 11.51 10.06 8.72
N TYR A 146 10.87 10.34 9.86
CA TYR A 146 9.44 10.08 10.08
C TYR A 146 8.53 10.80 9.07
N GLY A 147 8.96 11.94 8.51
CA GLY A 147 8.20 12.65 7.47
C GLY A 147 7.99 11.82 6.21
N ALA A 148 8.81 10.80 5.95
CA ALA A 148 8.62 9.89 4.83
C ALA A 148 7.35 9.01 4.99
N VAL A 149 6.97 8.68 6.22
CA VAL A 149 5.75 7.92 6.54
C VAL A 149 4.50 8.73 6.20
N LEU A 150 4.52 10.04 6.49
CA LEU A 150 3.45 10.94 6.12
C LEU A 150 3.43 11.20 4.61
N LEU A 151 4.60 11.41 3.99
CA LEU A 151 4.71 11.66 2.56
C LEU A 151 4.10 10.53 1.73
N GLN A 152 4.47 9.27 2.01
CA GLN A 152 3.93 8.12 1.27
C GLN A 152 2.42 7.98 1.43
N PHE A 153 1.89 8.28 2.62
CA PHE A 153 0.45 8.25 2.89
C PHE A 153 -0.30 9.33 2.11
N LEU A 154 0.20 10.57 2.11
CA LEU A 154 -0.41 11.66 1.35
C LEU A 154 -0.42 11.37 -0.15
N ILE A 155 0.65 10.81 -0.69
CA ILE A 155 0.70 10.42 -2.10
C ILE A 155 -0.33 9.33 -2.41
N PHE A 156 -0.51 8.35 -1.51
CA PHE A 156 -1.54 7.33 -1.67
C PHE A 156 -2.96 7.91 -1.64
N VAL A 157 -3.26 8.78 -0.67
CA VAL A 157 -4.58 9.44 -0.58
C VAL A 157 -4.86 10.25 -1.84
N VAL A 158 -3.87 11.00 -2.35
CA VAL A 158 -4.00 11.75 -3.61
C VAL A 158 -4.28 10.81 -4.79
N LEU A 159 -3.54 9.71 -4.92
CA LEU A 159 -3.78 8.72 -5.96
C LEU A 159 -5.22 8.19 -5.92
N ILE A 160 -5.68 7.80 -4.73
CA ILE A 160 -7.00 7.22 -4.52
C ILE A 160 -8.10 8.27 -4.78
N TRP A 161 -7.90 9.51 -4.36
CA TRP A 161 -8.83 10.62 -4.59
C TRP A 161 -9.04 10.91 -6.09
N PHE A 162 -7.99 10.78 -6.89
CA PHE A 162 -8.08 10.93 -8.35
C PHE A 162 -8.47 9.64 -9.07
N SER A 163 -8.69 8.53 -8.37
CA SER A 163 -9.18 7.29 -8.98
C SER A 163 -10.65 7.46 -9.39
N PRO A 164 -11.05 7.08 -10.62
CA PRO A 164 -12.45 7.20 -11.04
C PRO A 164 -13.36 6.32 -10.18
N ASP A 165 -12.83 5.21 -9.69
CA ASP A 165 -13.51 4.19 -8.90
C ASP A 165 -13.26 4.37 -7.39
N PHE A 166 -13.09 5.61 -6.94
CA PHE A 166 -13.05 5.89 -5.51
C PHE A 166 -14.32 5.34 -4.86
N SER A 167 -14.15 4.29 -4.06
CA SER A 167 -15.21 3.49 -3.50
C SER A 167 -14.85 3.08 -2.08
N TRP A 168 -15.85 2.63 -1.35
CA TRP A 168 -15.71 2.16 0.03
C TRP A 168 -14.74 0.97 0.15
N ASN A 169 -14.45 0.28 -0.96
CA ASN A 169 -13.45 -0.78 -1.04
C ASN A 169 -12.03 -0.31 -0.71
N PHE A 170 -11.73 1.00 -0.82
CA PHE A 170 -10.43 1.55 -0.42
C PHE A 170 -10.33 1.93 1.07
N ILE A 171 -11.43 1.95 1.81
CA ILE A 171 -11.44 2.36 3.22
C ILE A 171 -10.49 1.49 4.08
N PRO A 172 -10.47 0.15 3.97
CA PRO A 172 -9.52 -0.66 4.73
C PRO A 172 -8.06 -0.30 4.42
N TYR A 173 -7.75 -0.04 3.14
CA TYR A 173 -6.43 0.40 2.73
C TYR A 173 -6.08 1.76 3.32
N ILE A 174 -6.98 2.75 3.25
CA ILE A 174 -6.75 4.11 3.76
C ILE A 174 -6.51 4.10 5.28
N ILE A 175 -7.30 3.32 6.03
CA ILE A 175 -7.13 3.19 7.48
C ILE A 175 -5.74 2.65 7.80
N PHE A 176 -5.35 1.55 7.14
CA PHE A 176 -4.12 0.84 7.49
C PHE A 176 -2.85 1.48 6.91
N PHE A 177 -2.95 2.24 5.81
CA PHE A 177 -1.79 2.78 5.09
C PHE A 177 -0.78 3.59 5.91
N PRO A 178 -1.18 4.54 6.79
CA PRO A 178 -0.22 5.27 7.62
C PRO A 178 0.45 4.33 8.64
N PHE A 179 -0.29 3.35 9.15
CA PHE A 179 0.23 2.35 10.08
C PHE A 179 1.20 1.38 9.40
N ALA A 180 0.92 0.94 8.17
CA ALA A 180 1.84 0.16 7.36
C ALA A 180 3.19 0.88 7.19
N GLY A 181 3.16 2.19 6.95
CA GLY A 181 4.37 3.02 6.92
C GLY A 181 5.12 3.04 8.25
N LEU A 182 4.43 3.13 9.39
CA LEU A 182 5.06 3.05 10.71
C LEU A 182 5.70 1.68 10.98
N VAL A 183 5.01 0.59 10.65
CA VAL A 183 5.53 -0.78 10.79
C VAL A 183 6.79 -0.96 9.95
N ALA A 184 6.76 -0.54 8.68
CA ALA A 184 7.91 -0.62 7.79
C ALA A 184 9.07 0.26 8.25
N PHE A 185 8.79 1.46 8.76
CA PHE A 185 9.80 2.36 9.32
C PHE A 185 10.51 1.75 10.53
N LYS A 186 9.76 1.13 11.44
CA LYS A 186 10.31 0.58 12.70
C LYS A 186 11.03 -0.75 12.50
N SER A 187 10.58 -1.55 11.54
CA SER A 187 11.18 -2.86 11.25
C SER A 187 12.25 -2.83 10.16
N ASN A 188 12.35 -1.75 9.38
CA ASN A 188 13.11 -1.69 8.13
C ASN A 188 12.73 -2.82 7.14
N SER A 189 11.45 -3.22 7.14
CA SER A 189 10.94 -4.32 6.31
C SER A 189 9.50 -4.06 5.87
N ILE A 190 9.21 -4.29 4.59
CA ILE A 190 7.82 -4.25 4.10
C ILE A 190 7.05 -5.54 4.38
N ILE A 191 7.72 -6.61 4.84
CA ILE A 191 7.09 -7.92 5.02
C ILE A 191 6.08 -7.87 6.16
N TYR A 192 6.43 -7.23 7.28
CA TYR A 192 5.51 -7.12 8.43
C TYR A 192 4.33 -6.21 8.15
N SER A 193 4.57 -5.09 7.43
CA SER A 193 3.48 -4.19 7.03
C SER A 193 2.54 -4.88 6.05
N LEU A 194 3.07 -5.64 5.08
CA LEU A 194 2.28 -6.43 4.14
C LEU A 194 1.40 -7.44 4.85
N VAL A 195 2.00 -8.27 5.71
CA VAL A 195 1.26 -9.31 6.45
C VAL A 195 0.20 -8.68 7.33
N ALA A 196 0.53 -7.61 8.06
CA ALA A 196 -0.43 -6.94 8.93
C ALA A 196 -1.57 -6.26 8.15
N GLN A 197 -1.26 -5.61 7.01
CA GLN A 197 -2.28 -4.99 6.16
C GLN A 197 -3.21 -6.04 5.56
N SER A 198 -2.65 -7.11 4.98
CA SER A 198 -3.46 -8.18 4.40
C SER A 198 -4.30 -8.88 5.47
N PHE A 199 -3.76 -9.10 6.67
CA PHE A 199 -4.53 -9.63 7.80
C PHE A 199 -5.66 -8.69 8.23
N PHE A 200 -5.41 -7.37 8.27
CA PHE A 200 -6.45 -6.39 8.58
C PHE A 200 -7.59 -6.43 7.56
N ILE A 201 -7.27 -6.43 6.26
CA ILE A 201 -8.26 -6.48 5.18
C ILE A 201 -9.06 -7.79 5.26
N PHE A 202 -8.37 -8.92 5.44
CA PHE A 202 -9.01 -10.23 5.60
C PHE A 202 -10.06 -10.22 6.73
N ILE A 203 -9.73 -9.66 7.89
CA ILE A 203 -10.68 -9.58 9.01
C ILE A 203 -11.84 -8.64 8.70
N VAL A 204 -11.59 -7.51 8.03
CA VAL A 204 -12.66 -6.60 7.58
C VAL A 204 -13.62 -7.32 6.62
N ASP A 205 -13.11 -8.10 5.68
CA ASP A 205 -13.91 -8.86 4.72
C ASP A 205 -14.73 -9.95 5.41
N VAL A 206 -14.14 -10.66 6.38
CA VAL A 206 -14.89 -11.63 7.21
C VAL A 206 -16.02 -10.95 8.00
N ILE A 207 -15.75 -9.79 8.61
CA ILE A 207 -16.77 -9.02 9.33
C ILE A 207 -17.87 -8.60 8.36
N PHE A 208 -17.52 -8.06 7.20
CA PHE A 208 -18.48 -7.66 6.19
C PHE A 208 -19.37 -8.83 5.76
N ILE A 209 -18.77 -9.97 5.40
CA ILE A 209 -19.51 -11.18 5.00
C ILE A 209 -20.48 -11.61 6.11
N ARG A 210 -20.06 -11.56 7.38
CA ARG A 210 -20.88 -11.97 8.52
C ARG A 210 -22.10 -11.07 8.79
N PHE A 211 -22.03 -9.79 8.45
CA PHE A 211 -23.08 -8.82 8.76
C PHE A 211 -23.90 -8.37 7.54
N ALA A 212 -23.37 -8.54 6.32
CA ALA A 212 -24.03 -8.14 5.07
C ALA A 212 -24.74 -9.30 4.35
N PHE A 213 -24.40 -10.55 4.66
CA PHE A 213 -25.01 -11.77 4.09
C PHE A 213 -25.57 -12.65 5.22
#